data_AF-A0A1V6HTT9-F1
#
_entry.id   AF-A0A1V6HTT9-F1
#
_cell.length_a   1.000
_cell.length_b   1.000
_cell.length_c   1.000
_cell.angle_alpha   90.00
_cell.angle_beta   90.00
_cell.angle_gamma   90.00
#
_symmetry.space_group_name_H-M   'P 1'
#
loop_
_entity.id
_entity.type
_entity.pdbx_description
1 polymer ?
#
loop_
_entity_poly.entity_id
_entity_poly.type
_entity_poly.pdbx_seq_one_letter_code
_entity_poly.pdbx_strand_id
1 'polypeptide(L)'
;MFRTLITSLTVVTLAFMVSCARKASQDDLQKVCAHKLALQQASNPEEAAKDPVAKAVEKFKAEEEALAAEQKEELEKLDEECQAAKETIDSAEDVQKADADCNAKRNALLADFGKRAEQLKQDREEAVNAATEEKARADLEKAEQVEKALTECVNLLLKARTSSAKADCLLKAATLEAFGQCR
;
A
#
# COMPACT_ATOMS: atom_id res chain seq x y z
N MET A 1 -91.31 16.90 29.42
CA MET A 1 -90.36 17.16 30.53
C MET A 1 -88.96 17.17 29.96
N PHE A 2 -88.29 18.32 30.02
CA PHE A 2 -86.88 18.52 29.63
C PHE A 2 -85.94 17.79 30.59
N ARG A 3 -84.90 17.10 30.08
CA ARG A 3 -83.60 17.05 30.76
C ARG A 3 -82.45 16.51 29.90
N THR A 4 -81.56 17.45 29.57
CA THR A 4 -80.09 17.34 29.53
C THR A 4 -79.38 16.48 28.47
N LEU A 5 -78.93 17.19 27.43
CA LEU A 5 -77.66 17.02 26.73
C LEU A 5 -76.48 16.74 27.69
N ILE A 6 -75.65 15.73 27.40
CA ILE A 6 -74.20 15.76 27.64
C ILE A 6 -73.50 15.04 26.48
N THR A 7 -72.96 15.85 25.58
CA THR A 7 -71.92 15.53 24.59
C THR A 7 -70.62 15.14 25.31
N SER A 8 -70.20 13.88 25.20
CA SER A 8 -68.90 13.42 25.69
C SER A 8 -67.89 13.46 24.54
N LEU A 9 -67.26 14.63 24.40
CA LEU A 9 -66.12 14.92 23.54
C LEU A 9 -64.93 14.04 24.00
N THR A 10 -64.64 12.95 23.30
CA THR A 10 -63.40 12.18 23.50
C THR A 10 -62.22 13.03 23.06
N VAL A 11 -61.61 13.70 24.03
CA VAL A 11 -60.29 14.31 23.91
C VAL A 11 -59.28 13.19 23.70
N VAL A 12 -58.97 12.90 22.44
CA VAL A 12 -57.76 12.16 22.08
C VAL A 12 -56.60 13.07 22.43
N THR A 13 -56.05 12.89 23.62
CA THR A 13 -54.77 13.43 24.03
C THR A 13 -53.70 12.86 23.10
N LEU A 14 -53.44 13.58 22.01
CA LEU A 14 -52.17 13.54 21.30
C LEU A 14 -51.09 14.01 22.28
N ALA A 15 -50.66 13.11 23.16
CA ALA A 15 -49.40 13.22 23.86
C ALA A 15 -48.30 13.11 22.80
N PHE A 16 -48.01 14.23 22.13
CA PHE A 16 -46.70 14.47 21.58
C PHE A 16 -45.73 14.40 22.75
N MET A 17 -45.23 13.19 23.02
CA MET A 17 -43.96 13.03 23.71
C MET A 17 -42.94 13.74 22.82
N VAL A 18 -42.69 15.00 23.10
CA VAL A 18 -41.43 15.65 22.77
C VAL A 18 -40.38 14.94 23.63
N SER A 19 -40.10 13.69 23.29
CA SER A 19 -38.93 12.98 23.76
C SER A 19 -37.78 13.80 23.19
N CYS A 20 -37.11 14.55 24.06
CA CYS A 20 -35.78 15.03 23.76
C CYS A 20 -34.93 13.78 23.49
N ALA A 21 -34.89 13.33 22.23
CA ALA A 21 -34.13 12.15 21.84
C ALA A 21 -32.69 12.37 22.32
N ARG A 22 -32.21 11.44 23.15
CA ARG A 22 -30.88 11.56 23.76
C ARG A 22 -29.88 11.76 22.63
N LYS A 23 -29.14 12.86 22.68
CA LYS A 23 -28.15 13.18 21.65
C LYS A 23 -27.01 12.17 21.77
N ALA A 24 -26.48 11.70 20.65
CA ALA A 24 -25.28 10.87 20.64
C ALA A 24 -24.10 11.66 21.25
N SER A 25 -23.23 10.98 22.01
CA SER A 25 -22.02 11.60 22.54
C SER A 25 -20.98 11.83 21.44
N GLN A 26 -19.96 12.66 21.71
CA GLN A 26 -18.89 12.89 20.74
C GLN A 26 -18.13 11.60 20.39
N ASP A 27 -17.91 10.73 21.38
CA ASP A 27 -17.29 9.42 21.21
C ASP A 27 -18.15 8.49 20.34
N ASP A 28 -19.48 8.51 20.50
CA ASP A 28 -20.39 7.74 19.63
C ASP A 28 -20.30 8.20 18.18
N LEU A 29 -20.20 9.51 17.93
CA LEU A 29 -20.06 10.04 16.57
C LEU A 29 -18.72 9.68 15.94
N GLN A 30 -17.63 9.69 16.71
CA GLN A 30 -16.32 9.23 16.25
C GLN A 30 -16.36 7.75 15.85
N LYS A 31 -16.97 6.89 16.68
CA LYS A 31 -17.15 5.46 16.37
C LYS A 31 -17.99 5.24 15.12
N VAL A 32 -19.08 5.99 14.95
CA VAL A 32 -19.95 5.90 13.75
C VAL A 32 -19.16 6.24 12.49
N CYS A 33 -18.34 7.29 12.53
CA CYS A 33 -17.53 7.71 11.38
C CYS A 33 -16.39 6.74 11.08
N ALA A 34 -15.70 6.22 12.11
CA ALA A 34 -14.69 5.18 11.95
C ALA A 34 -15.30 3.89 11.37
N HIS A 35 -16.48 3.50 11.86
CA HIS A 35 -17.23 2.35 11.35
C HIS A 35 -17.63 2.54 9.89
N LYS A 36 -18.13 3.72 9.53
CA LYS A 36 -18.45 4.05 8.13
C LYS A 36 -17.23 3.93 7.23
N LEU A 37 -16.09 4.46 7.65
CA LEU A 37 -14.85 4.41 6.87
C LEU A 37 -14.35 2.97 6.72
N ALA A 38 -14.44 2.16 7.78
CA ALA A 38 -14.11 0.74 7.72
C ALA A 38 -15.03 -0.03 6.75
N LEU A 39 -16.34 0.25 6.76
CA LEU A 39 -17.27 -0.31 5.78
C LEU A 39 -16.96 0.14 4.34
N GLN A 40 -16.49 1.38 4.15
CA GLN A 40 -16.04 1.88 2.85
C GLN A 40 -14.79 1.15 2.35
N GLN A 41 -13.79 1.01 3.20
CA GLN A 41 -12.57 0.26 2.89
C GLN A 41 -12.85 -1.23 2.62
N ALA A 42 -13.79 -1.83 3.35
CA ALA A 42 -14.19 -3.21 3.11
C ALA A 42 -14.96 -3.38 1.77
N SER A 43 -15.70 -2.36 1.34
CA SER A 43 -16.46 -2.39 0.07
C SER A 43 -15.62 -2.07 -1.16
N ASN A 44 -14.51 -1.35 -0.98
CA ASN A 44 -13.50 -1.09 -1.99
C ASN A 44 -12.16 -1.53 -1.39
N PRO A 45 -11.84 -2.85 -1.43
CA PRO A 45 -10.49 -3.27 -1.11
C PRO A 45 -9.57 -2.54 -2.08
N GLU A 46 -8.79 -1.57 -1.57
CA GLU A 46 -7.66 -1.07 -2.34
C GLU A 46 -6.86 -2.32 -2.71
N GLU A 47 -6.78 -2.63 -4.00
CA GLU A 47 -5.71 -3.51 -4.47
C GLU A 47 -4.46 -2.94 -3.85
N ALA A 48 -3.79 -3.74 -3.01
CA ALA A 48 -2.54 -3.33 -2.40
C ALA A 48 -1.63 -2.94 -3.57
N ALA A 49 -1.53 -1.63 -3.84
CA ALA A 49 -0.64 -1.10 -4.84
C ALA A 49 0.70 -1.75 -4.52
N LYS A 50 1.20 -2.58 -5.44
CA LYS A 50 2.35 -3.46 -5.18
C LYS A 50 3.40 -2.62 -4.45
N ASP A 51 3.71 -3.02 -3.21
CA ASP A 51 4.56 -2.26 -2.30
C ASP A 51 5.78 -1.75 -3.08
N PRO A 52 5.98 -0.42 -3.23
CA PRO A 52 7.02 0.12 -4.09
C PRO A 52 8.41 -0.37 -3.65
N VAL A 53 8.58 -0.66 -2.35
CA VAL A 53 9.82 -1.25 -1.82
C VAL A 53 9.98 -2.69 -2.31
N ALA A 54 8.93 -3.51 -2.24
CA ALA A 54 8.98 -4.89 -2.74
C ALA A 54 9.25 -4.93 -4.25
N LYS A 55 8.67 -4.00 -5.00
CA LYS A 55 8.92 -3.85 -6.44
C LYS A 55 10.37 -3.47 -6.74
N ALA A 56 10.96 -2.56 -5.96
CA ALA A 56 12.37 -2.20 -6.09
C ALA A 56 13.27 -3.41 -5.81
N VAL A 57 13.04 -4.14 -4.72
CA VAL A 57 13.82 -5.33 -4.36
C VAL A 57 13.76 -6.42 -5.44
N GLU A 58 12.56 -6.74 -5.94
CA GLU A 58 12.38 -7.73 -7.01
C GLU A 58 13.11 -7.34 -8.30
N LYS A 59 13.08 -6.05 -8.66
CA LYS A 59 13.79 -5.53 -9.84
C LYS A 59 15.29 -5.77 -9.74
N PHE A 60 15.90 -5.39 -8.61
CA PHE A 60 17.35 -5.51 -8.45
C PHE A 60 17.81 -6.96 -8.30
N LYS A 61 16.97 -7.84 -7.74
CA LYS A 61 17.24 -9.28 -7.75
C LYS A 61 17.35 -9.83 -9.19
N ALA A 62 16.45 -9.42 -10.08
CA ALA A 62 16.52 -9.81 -11.49
C ALA A 62 17.77 -9.24 -12.19
N GLU A 63 18.17 -8.00 -11.87
CA GLU A 63 19.39 -7.39 -12.40
C GLU A 63 20.66 -8.08 -11.88
N GLU A 64 20.69 -8.51 -10.61
CA GLU A 64 21.79 -9.29 -10.02
C GLU A 64 21.94 -10.66 -10.70
N GLU A 65 20.82 -11.36 -10.93
CA GLU A 65 20.79 -12.64 -11.65
C GLU A 65 21.27 -12.49 -13.11
N ALA A 66 20.84 -11.42 -13.78
CA ALA A 66 21.27 -11.12 -15.15
C ALA A 66 22.77 -10.80 -15.22
N LEU A 67 23.30 -10.02 -14.29
CA LEU A 67 24.74 -9.69 -14.23
C LEU A 67 25.59 -10.94 -14.01
N ALA A 68 25.14 -11.85 -13.14
CA ALA A 68 25.83 -13.13 -12.89
C ALA A 68 25.81 -14.05 -14.13
N ALA A 69 24.68 -14.09 -14.86
CA ALA A 69 24.58 -14.84 -16.10
C ALA A 69 25.50 -14.27 -17.19
N GLU A 70 25.53 -12.95 -17.35
CA GLU A 70 26.40 -12.25 -18.29
C GLU A 70 27.88 -12.49 -17.97
N GLN A 71 28.27 -12.40 -16.70
CA GLN A 71 29.64 -12.69 -16.26
C GLN A 71 30.07 -14.11 -16.64
N LYS A 72 29.18 -15.08 -16.43
CA LYS A 72 29.47 -16.48 -16.75
C LYS A 72 29.64 -16.67 -18.26
N GLU A 73 28.75 -16.11 -19.07
CA GLU A 73 28.81 -16.21 -20.53
C GLU A 73 30.10 -15.58 -21.09
N GLU A 74 30.48 -14.40 -20.62
CA GLU A 74 31.70 -13.72 -21.07
C GLU A 74 32.98 -14.45 -20.63
N LEU A 75 32.98 -15.08 -19.45
CA LEU A 75 34.10 -15.94 -19.04
C LEU A 75 34.21 -17.21 -19.89
N GLU A 76 33.09 -17.83 -20.24
CA GLU A 76 33.07 -19.01 -21.13
C GLU A 76 33.60 -18.65 -22.53
N LYS A 77 33.16 -17.52 -23.11
CA LYS A 77 33.69 -17.02 -24.39
C LYS A 77 35.18 -16.74 -24.33
N LEU A 78 35.63 -16.06 -23.26
CA LEU A 78 37.06 -15.77 -23.09
C LEU A 78 37.88 -17.06 -23.00
N ASP A 79 37.37 -18.09 -22.32
CA ASP A 79 38.05 -19.37 -22.21
C ASP A 79 38.17 -20.08 -23.56
N GLU A 80 37.12 -20.04 -24.40
CA GLU A 80 37.14 -20.55 -25.77
C GLU A 80 38.16 -19.80 -26.65
N GLU A 81 38.14 -18.46 -26.62
CA GLU A 81 39.10 -17.62 -27.35
C GLU A 81 40.54 -17.91 -26.92
N CYS A 82 40.75 -18.10 -25.62
CA CYS A 82 42.05 -18.41 -25.04
C CYS A 82 42.57 -19.81 -25.38
N GLN A 83 41.69 -20.79 -25.53
CA GLN A 83 42.06 -22.12 -26.01
C GLN A 83 42.41 -22.07 -27.50
N ALA A 84 41.54 -21.47 -28.33
CA ALA A 84 41.76 -21.36 -29.76
C ALA A 84 43.07 -20.62 -30.11
N ALA A 85 43.41 -19.57 -29.37
CA ALA A 85 44.66 -18.82 -29.56
C ALA A 85 45.92 -19.66 -29.30
N LYS A 86 45.84 -20.72 -28.49
CA LYS A 86 46.98 -21.59 -28.15
C LYS A 86 47.14 -22.75 -29.12
N GLU A 87 46.06 -23.21 -29.76
CA GLU A 87 46.08 -24.37 -30.65
C GLU A 87 47.02 -24.19 -31.86
N THR A 88 47.32 -22.95 -32.24
CA THR A 88 48.17 -22.63 -33.40
C THR A 88 49.61 -22.26 -33.02
N ILE A 89 50.02 -22.42 -31.76
CA ILE A 89 51.34 -22.01 -31.26
C ILE A 89 52.24 -23.23 -31.03
N ASP A 90 53.35 -23.30 -31.77
CA ASP A 90 54.32 -24.41 -31.68
C ASP A 90 55.42 -24.20 -30.62
N SER A 91 55.58 -22.98 -30.13
CA SER A 91 56.63 -22.58 -29.18
C SER A 91 56.11 -22.55 -27.74
N ALA A 92 56.78 -23.28 -26.85
CA ALA A 92 56.43 -23.27 -25.43
C ALA A 92 56.54 -21.88 -24.79
N GLU A 93 57.46 -21.02 -25.27
CA GLU A 93 57.60 -19.64 -24.80
C GLU A 93 56.39 -18.79 -25.19
N ASP A 94 55.87 -18.98 -26.41
CA ASP A 94 54.73 -18.20 -26.91
C ASP A 94 53.40 -18.70 -26.34
N VAL A 95 53.30 -20.00 -25.98
CA VAL A 95 52.18 -20.52 -25.18
C VAL A 95 52.12 -19.85 -23.81
N GLN A 96 53.27 -19.68 -23.13
CA GLN A 96 53.31 -18.98 -21.84
C GLN A 96 52.90 -17.50 -21.96
N LYS A 97 53.26 -16.82 -23.06
CA LYS A 97 52.80 -15.45 -23.33
C LYS A 97 51.29 -15.41 -23.56
N ALA A 98 50.74 -16.36 -24.31
CA ALA A 98 49.29 -16.46 -24.53
C ALA A 98 48.53 -16.75 -23.22
N ASP A 99 49.07 -17.61 -22.34
CA ASP A 99 48.53 -17.83 -20.99
C ASP A 99 48.51 -16.55 -20.15
N ALA A 100 49.60 -15.79 -20.18
CA ALA A 100 49.70 -14.53 -19.44
C ALA A 100 48.69 -13.48 -19.95
N ASP A 101 48.54 -13.34 -21.27
CA ASP A 101 47.57 -12.44 -21.89
C ASP A 101 46.12 -12.84 -21.54
N CYS A 102 45.80 -14.13 -21.62
CA CYS A 102 44.50 -14.67 -21.23
C CYS A 102 44.16 -14.42 -19.76
N ASN A 103 45.13 -14.64 -18.86
CA ASN A 103 44.94 -14.34 -17.45
C ASN A 103 44.77 -12.83 -17.21
N ALA A 104 45.48 -11.98 -17.94
CA ALA A 104 45.31 -10.53 -17.85
C ALA A 104 43.91 -10.10 -18.30
N LYS A 105 43.41 -10.64 -19.43
CA LYS A 105 42.04 -10.41 -19.91
C LYS A 105 40.99 -10.88 -18.92
N ARG A 106 41.16 -12.09 -18.35
CA ARG A 106 40.24 -12.63 -17.34
C ARG A 106 40.19 -11.74 -16.11
N ASN A 107 41.34 -11.31 -15.62
CA ASN A 107 41.41 -10.41 -14.46
C ASN A 107 40.77 -9.04 -14.76
N ALA A 108 40.95 -8.50 -15.97
CA ALA A 108 40.31 -7.26 -16.38
C ALA A 108 38.78 -7.41 -16.45
N LEU A 109 38.28 -8.52 -17.01
CA LEU A 109 36.86 -8.84 -17.06
C LEU A 109 36.25 -8.95 -15.65
N LEU A 110 36.89 -9.71 -14.77
CA LEU A 110 36.45 -9.85 -13.37
C LEU A 110 36.45 -8.52 -12.62
N ALA A 111 37.44 -7.65 -12.88
CA ALA A 111 37.49 -6.33 -12.28
C ALA A 111 36.36 -5.41 -12.78
N ASP A 112 35.97 -5.51 -14.06
CA ASP A 112 34.85 -4.76 -14.62
C ASP A 112 33.52 -5.21 -14.03
N PHE A 113 33.25 -6.53 -14.02
CA PHE A 113 32.06 -7.08 -13.36
C PHE A 113 32.03 -6.78 -11.86
N GLY A 114 33.18 -6.76 -11.19
CA GLY A 114 33.28 -6.33 -9.79
C GLY A 114 32.82 -4.90 -9.58
N LYS A 115 33.19 -3.97 -10.48
CA LYS A 115 32.71 -2.57 -10.44
C LYS A 115 31.22 -2.47 -10.73
N ARG A 116 30.73 -3.18 -11.74
CA ARG A 116 29.29 -3.21 -12.09
C ARG A 116 28.45 -3.77 -10.96
N ALA A 117 28.92 -4.82 -10.30
CA ALA A 117 28.24 -5.39 -9.14
C ALA A 117 28.20 -4.42 -7.96
N GLU A 118 29.28 -3.68 -7.71
CA GLU A 118 29.29 -2.67 -6.65
C GLU A 118 28.37 -1.49 -6.96
N GLN A 119 28.35 -1.03 -8.22
CA GLN A 119 27.39 -0.01 -8.66
C GLN A 119 25.94 -0.51 -8.48
N LEU A 120 25.65 -1.75 -8.87
CA LEU A 120 24.32 -2.33 -8.75
C LEU A 120 23.83 -2.38 -7.29
N LYS A 121 24.73 -2.64 -6.33
CA LYS A 121 24.38 -2.57 -4.90
C LYS A 121 24.04 -1.15 -4.46
N GLN A 122 24.81 -0.16 -4.91
CA GLN A 122 24.55 1.25 -4.60
C GLN A 122 23.20 1.68 -5.18
N ASP A 123 22.96 1.38 -6.46
CA ASP A 123 21.71 1.68 -7.15
C ASP A 123 20.51 1.02 -6.45
N ARG A 124 20.68 -0.22 -5.97
CA ARG A 124 19.66 -0.92 -5.19
C ARG A 124 19.35 -0.20 -3.89
N GLU A 125 20.37 0.18 -3.13
CA GLU A 125 20.21 0.88 -1.85
C GLU A 125 19.48 2.21 -2.05
N GLU A 126 19.91 3.01 -3.04
CA GLU A 126 19.27 4.28 -3.39
C GLU A 126 17.80 4.08 -3.79
N ALA A 127 17.50 3.09 -4.63
CA ALA A 127 16.14 2.82 -5.07
C ALA A 127 15.24 2.32 -3.94
N VAL A 128 15.74 1.47 -3.04
CA VAL A 128 15.00 1.01 -1.86
C VAL A 128 14.72 2.16 -0.90
N ASN A 129 15.70 3.04 -0.70
CA ASN A 129 15.51 4.23 0.13
C ASN A 129 14.48 5.17 -0.48
N ALA A 130 14.57 5.47 -1.78
CA ALA A 130 13.59 6.30 -2.49
C ALA A 130 12.17 5.69 -2.44
N ALA A 131 12.04 4.38 -2.66
CA ALA A 131 10.75 3.69 -2.57
C ALA A 131 10.17 3.71 -1.14
N THR A 132 11.04 3.64 -0.13
CA THR A 132 10.64 3.73 1.29
C THR A 132 10.13 5.14 1.62
N GLU A 133 10.82 6.17 1.15
CA GLU A 133 10.36 7.56 1.32
C GLU A 133 9.04 7.83 0.58
N GLU A 134 8.88 7.32 -0.64
CA GLU A 134 7.63 7.42 -1.41
C GLU A 134 6.47 6.75 -0.65
N LYS A 135 6.68 5.53 -0.16
CA LYS A 135 5.69 4.82 0.65
C LYS A 135 5.33 5.60 1.91
N ALA A 136 6.32 6.11 2.64
CA ALA A 136 6.08 6.89 3.86
C ALA A 136 5.27 8.16 3.58
N ARG A 137 5.55 8.87 2.48
CA ARG A 137 4.75 10.04 2.07
C ARG A 137 3.32 9.65 1.69
N ALA A 138 3.14 8.59 0.92
CA ALA A 138 1.83 8.09 0.55
C ALA A 138 1.00 7.67 1.79
N ASP A 139 1.64 7.00 2.76
CA ASP A 139 0.99 6.59 4.00
C ASP A 139 0.60 7.79 4.87
N LEU A 140 1.46 8.83 4.94
CA LEU A 140 1.14 10.09 5.63
C LEU A 140 -0.02 10.83 4.95
N GLU A 141 -0.01 10.95 3.63
CA GLU A 141 -1.10 11.58 2.87
C GLU A 141 -2.42 10.82 3.05
N LYS A 142 -2.38 9.49 3.03
CA LYS A 142 -3.55 8.65 3.33
C LYS A 142 -4.04 8.87 4.75
N ALA A 143 -3.15 8.91 5.75
CA ALA A 143 -3.51 9.16 7.13
C ALA A 143 -4.18 10.54 7.31
N GLU A 144 -3.63 11.58 6.69
CA GLU A 144 -4.24 12.91 6.70
C GLU A 144 -5.62 12.94 6.02
N GLN A 145 -5.79 12.25 4.90
CA GLN A 145 -7.09 12.15 4.22
C GLN A 145 -8.12 11.42 5.09
N VAL A 146 -7.72 10.35 5.77
CA VAL A 146 -8.55 9.63 6.74
C VAL A 146 -8.95 10.53 7.90
N GLU A 147 -8.03 11.29 8.47
CA GLU A 147 -8.32 12.22 9.57
C GLU A 147 -9.27 13.34 9.14
N LYS A 148 -9.05 13.93 7.96
CA LYS A 148 -9.95 14.94 7.36
C LYS A 148 -11.35 14.35 7.16
N ALA A 149 -11.46 13.15 6.59
CA ALA A 149 -12.74 12.48 6.36
C ALA A 149 -13.48 12.16 7.67
N LEU A 150 -12.77 11.72 8.72
CA LEU A 150 -13.35 11.49 10.04
C LEU A 150 -13.87 12.80 10.65
N THR A 151 -13.07 13.87 10.59
CA THR A 151 -13.43 15.18 11.14
C THR A 151 -14.65 15.76 10.43
N GLU A 152 -14.69 15.71 9.09
CA GLU A 152 -15.85 16.14 8.31
C GLU A 152 -17.09 15.31 8.62
N CYS A 153 -16.95 13.98 8.71
CA CYS A 153 -18.04 13.10 9.08
C CYS A 153 -18.63 13.44 10.46
N VAL A 154 -17.79 13.64 11.49
CA VAL A 154 -18.24 14.00 12.84
C VAL A 154 -18.96 15.36 12.81
N ASN A 155 -18.40 16.34 12.09
CA ASN A 155 -19.03 17.67 11.95
C ASN A 155 -20.40 17.59 11.27
N LEU A 156 -20.57 16.75 10.25
CA LEU A 156 -21.87 16.51 9.62
C LEU A 156 -22.87 15.90 10.59
N LEU A 157 -22.47 14.88 11.36
CA LEU A 157 -23.35 14.24 12.34
C LEU A 157 -23.73 15.16 13.51
N LEU A 158 -22.80 16.04 13.93
CA LEU A 158 -23.05 17.09 14.92
C LEU A 158 -24.07 18.11 14.42
N LYS A 159 -23.89 18.61 13.18
CA LYS A 159 -24.84 19.53 12.52
C LYS A 159 -26.22 18.90 12.33
N ALA A 160 -26.27 17.62 11.98
CA ALA A 160 -27.50 16.84 11.85
C ALA A 160 -28.17 16.51 13.19
N ARG A 161 -27.53 16.84 14.33
CA ARG A 161 -28.02 16.53 15.69
C ARG A 161 -28.39 15.06 15.86
N THR A 162 -27.51 14.18 15.40
CA THR A 162 -27.71 12.72 15.43
C THR A 162 -28.06 12.23 16.83
N SER A 163 -29.14 11.46 16.94
CA SER A 163 -29.61 10.86 18.19
C SER A 163 -28.80 9.60 18.53
N SER A 164 -28.79 9.21 19.81
CA SER A 164 -28.13 7.97 20.25
C SER A 164 -28.72 6.74 19.54
N ALA A 165 -30.05 6.69 19.38
CA ALA A 165 -30.73 5.60 18.68
C ALA A 165 -30.29 5.48 17.22
N LYS A 166 -30.07 6.62 16.53
CA LYS A 166 -29.53 6.62 15.17
C LYS A 166 -28.08 6.17 15.14
N ALA A 167 -27.25 6.67 16.06
CA ALA A 167 -25.85 6.23 16.19
C ALA A 167 -25.75 4.72 16.44
N ASP A 168 -26.58 4.15 17.32
CA ASP A 168 -26.63 2.72 17.60
C ASP A 168 -27.02 1.89 16.36
N CYS A 169 -27.96 2.37 15.56
CA CYS A 169 -28.32 1.73 14.29
C CYS A 169 -27.11 1.73 13.32
N LEU A 170 -26.47 2.89 13.16
CA LEU A 170 -25.33 3.07 12.26
C LEU A 170 -24.14 2.18 12.66
N LEU A 171 -23.85 2.04 13.95
CA LEU A 171 -22.80 1.17 14.47
C LEU A 171 -23.09 -0.32 14.28
N LYS A 172 -24.37 -0.72 14.24
CA LYS A 172 -24.77 -2.11 14.01
C LYS A 172 -24.86 -2.49 12.53
N ALA A 173 -24.79 -1.51 11.63
CA ALA A 173 -24.87 -1.76 10.20
C ALA A 173 -23.65 -2.59 9.74
N ALA A 174 -23.91 -3.74 9.11
CA ALA A 174 -22.86 -4.62 8.60
C ALA A 174 -22.33 -4.21 7.21
N THR A 175 -23.06 -3.37 6.48
CA THR A 175 -22.73 -2.91 5.13
C THR A 175 -23.01 -1.42 4.99
N LEU A 176 -22.39 -0.77 3.99
CA LEU A 176 -22.69 0.63 3.67
C LEU A 176 -24.16 0.85 3.30
N GLU A 177 -24.80 -0.13 2.67
CA GLU A 177 -26.22 -0.05 2.32
C GLU A 177 -27.09 -0.02 3.58
N ALA A 178 -26.86 -0.96 4.51
CA ALA A 178 -27.55 -0.98 5.80
C ALA A 178 -27.27 0.30 6.62
N PHE A 179 -26.05 0.83 6.53
CA PHE A 179 -25.65 2.08 7.17
C PHE A 179 -26.49 3.25 6.63
N GLY A 180 -26.73 3.31 5.31
CA GLY A 180 -27.57 4.34 4.68
C GLY A 180 -29.07 4.25 5.02
N GLN A 181 -29.55 3.10 5.50
CA GLN A 181 -30.96 2.87 5.83
C GLN A 181 -31.34 3.28 7.25
N CYS A 182 -30.38 3.59 8.12
CA CYS A 182 -30.63 4.04 9.50
C CYS A 182 -31.24 5.45 9.53
N ARG A 183 -32.55 5.52 9.82
CA ARG A 183 -33.31 6.78 9.91
C ARG A 183 -33.22 7.43 11.28
#